data_AF-A0A6P7PFM5-F1
#
_entry.id   AF-A0A6P7PFM5-F1
#
_cell.length_a   1.000
_cell.length_b   1.000
_cell.length_c   1.000
_cell.angle_alpha   90.00
_cell.angle_beta   90.00
_cell.angle_gamma   90.00
#
_symmetry.space_group_name_H-M   'P 1'
#
loop_
_entity.id
_entity.type
_entity.pdbx_description
1 polymer ?
#
loop_
_entity_poly.entity_id
_entity_poly.type
_entity_poly.pdbx_seq_one_letter_code
_entity_poly.pdbx_strand_id
1 'polypeptide(L)'
;MRSGVLKPAEKPIWYDVYVAYPPKRAPVYVKPLTRPSPKNANTVPEIFYSEDKVRAKFYEQYGTGPRPLDLSKVNFISTCQRFVDRYMELKSHNEQYDTALFEETGKALLQDGIVLRRRGFPVVDSLQVKVVAEPRSVG
;
A
#
# COMPACT_ATOMS: atom_id res chain seq x y z
N MET A 1 6.54 -37.52 36.28
CA MET A 1 5.56 -37.05 37.29
C MET A 1 4.47 -38.08 37.54
N ARG A 2 3.56 -38.41 36.60
CA ARG A 2 2.56 -39.48 36.84
C ARG A 2 3.13 -40.91 36.89
N SER A 3 4.08 -41.24 36.02
CA SER A 3 4.77 -42.54 36.01
C SER A 3 5.95 -42.64 36.99
N GLY A 4 6.17 -41.62 37.85
CA GLY A 4 7.27 -41.61 38.82
C GLY A 4 8.67 -41.26 38.30
N VAL A 5 8.91 -41.25 36.97
CA VAL A 5 10.23 -40.98 36.37
C VAL A 5 10.82 -39.59 36.72
N LEU A 6 9.96 -38.58 36.79
CA LEU A 6 10.29 -37.25 37.31
C LEU A 6 9.56 -37.07 38.63
N LYS A 7 10.29 -36.80 39.72
CA LYS A 7 9.70 -36.56 41.04
C LYS A 7 8.88 -35.27 41.04
N PRO A 8 7.79 -35.16 41.84
CA PRO A 8 7.01 -33.92 41.94
C PRO A 8 7.84 -32.70 42.37
N ALA A 9 8.86 -32.90 43.22
CA ALA A 9 9.77 -31.83 43.66
C ALA A 9 10.74 -31.36 42.56
N GLU A 10 10.98 -32.18 41.53
CA GLU A 10 11.87 -31.88 40.40
C GLU A 10 11.08 -31.39 39.17
N LYS A 11 9.84 -30.92 39.41
CA LYS A 11 8.96 -30.38 38.39
C LYS A 11 9.59 -29.14 37.73
N PRO A 12 9.60 -29.06 36.39
CA PRO A 12 10.08 -27.87 35.70
C PRO A 12 9.27 -26.63 36.06
N ILE A 13 9.96 -25.50 36.26
CA ILE A 13 9.36 -24.23 36.67
C ILE A 13 8.24 -23.79 35.71
N TRP A 14 8.39 -24.04 34.40
CA TRP A 14 7.43 -23.65 33.38
C TRP A 14 6.14 -24.49 33.38
N TYR A 15 6.10 -25.65 34.04
CA TYR A 15 4.97 -26.59 33.91
C TYR A 15 3.66 -25.99 34.44
N ASP A 16 3.70 -25.31 35.58
CA ASP A 16 2.50 -24.68 36.14
C ASP A 16 1.98 -23.55 35.27
N VAL A 17 2.89 -22.77 34.68
CA VAL A 17 2.54 -21.72 33.72
C VAL A 17 1.85 -22.33 32.49
N TYR A 18 2.38 -23.44 31.97
CA TYR A 18 1.81 -24.13 30.81
C TYR A 18 0.43 -24.73 31.11
N VAL A 19 0.21 -25.27 32.31
CA VAL A 19 -1.09 -25.82 32.73
C VAL A 19 -2.12 -24.72 32.95
N ALA A 20 -1.72 -23.60 33.56
CA ALA A 20 -2.61 -22.45 33.78
C ALA A 20 -2.95 -21.72 32.47
N TYR A 21 -1.98 -21.59 31.56
CA TYR A 21 -2.09 -20.84 30.31
C TYR A 21 -1.62 -21.67 29.11
N PRO A 22 -2.36 -22.73 28.72
CA PRO A 22 -1.96 -23.58 27.62
C PRO A 22 -2.04 -22.82 26.28
N PRO A 23 -1.17 -23.13 25.31
CA PRO A 23 -1.22 -22.51 23.98
C PRO A 23 -2.49 -22.93 23.22
N LYS A 24 -2.96 -22.08 22.30
CA LYS A 24 -4.16 -22.36 21.47
C LYS A 24 -4.05 -23.67 20.68
N ARG A 25 -2.84 -24.04 20.25
CA ARG A 25 -2.54 -25.29 19.55
C ARG A 25 -1.45 -26.02 20.31
N ALA A 26 -1.68 -27.31 20.58
CA ALA A 26 -0.68 -28.15 21.24
C ALA A 26 0.58 -28.30 20.37
N PRO A 27 1.78 -28.25 20.98
CA PRO A 27 3.05 -28.40 20.26
C PRO A 27 3.32 -29.86 19.90
N VAL A 28 2.50 -30.42 19.01
CA VAL A 28 2.67 -31.78 18.47
C VAL A 28 3.59 -31.72 17.26
N TYR A 29 4.54 -32.65 17.18
CA TYR A 29 5.37 -32.81 15.99
C TYR A 29 4.50 -33.20 14.78
N VAL A 30 4.59 -32.41 13.71
CA VAL A 30 3.92 -32.67 12.43
C VAL A 30 4.99 -32.73 11.34
N LYS A 31 5.09 -33.88 10.66
CA LYS A 31 5.97 -34.02 9.50
C LYS A 31 5.47 -33.13 8.37
N PRO A 32 6.27 -32.17 7.85
CA PRO A 32 5.85 -31.35 6.71
C PRO A 32 5.58 -32.23 5.50
N LEU A 33 4.41 -32.06 4.85
CA LEU A 33 4.13 -32.68 3.57
C LEU A 33 4.85 -31.88 2.47
N THR A 34 5.73 -32.53 1.72
CA THR A 34 6.49 -31.91 0.62
C THR A 34 5.67 -31.76 -0.66
N ARG A 35 4.56 -32.49 -0.80
CA ARG A 35 3.67 -32.38 -1.96
C ARG A 35 2.40 -31.65 -1.54
N PRO A 36 2.09 -30.50 -2.16
CA PRO A 36 0.78 -29.88 -2.00
C PRO A 36 -0.29 -30.90 -2.41
N SER A 37 -1.22 -31.20 -1.51
CA SER A 37 -2.42 -31.94 -1.89
C SER A 37 -3.19 -31.06 -2.87
N PRO A 38 -3.62 -31.58 -4.04
CA PRO A 38 -4.39 -30.78 -5.01
C PRO A 38 -5.72 -30.27 -4.42
N LYS A 39 -6.17 -30.86 -3.31
CA LYS A 39 -7.40 -30.48 -2.58
C LYS A 39 -7.18 -29.40 -1.53
N ASN A 40 -5.93 -29.19 -1.09
CA ASN A 40 -5.56 -28.26 -0.02
C ASN A 40 -4.47 -27.31 -0.53
N ALA A 41 -4.72 -26.66 -1.66
CA ALA A 41 -4.01 -25.42 -1.93
C ALA A 41 -4.41 -24.46 -0.80
N ASN A 42 -3.51 -24.23 0.14
CA ASN A 42 -3.62 -23.13 1.10
C ASN A 42 -3.52 -21.83 0.29
N THR A 43 -4.55 -21.51 -0.47
CA THR A 43 -4.59 -20.32 -1.31
C THR A 43 -4.95 -19.17 -0.38
N VAL A 44 -3.94 -18.67 0.33
CA VAL A 44 -4.02 -17.34 0.92
C VAL A 44 -4.42 -16.40 -0.21
N PRO A 45 -5.57 -15.71 -0.12
CA PRO A 45 -6.02 -14.86 -1.21
C PRO A 45 -5.09 -13.65 -1.36
N GLU A 46 -5.02 -13.12 -2.57
CA GLU A 46 -4.35 -11.85 -2.83
C GLU A 46 -5.10 -10.71 -2.11
N ILE A 47 -4.36 -9.79 -1.51
CA ILE A 47 -4.91 -8.67 -0.73
C ILE A 47 -4.88 -7.43 -1.62
N PHE A 48 -6.04 -7.02 -2.14
CA PHE A 48 -6.22 -5.78 -2.90
C PHE A 48 -7.26 -4.88 -2.26
N TYR A 49 -7.02 -3.59 -2.36
CA TYR A 49 -7.93 -2.55 -1.90
C TYR A 49 -8.50 -1.74 -3.06
N SER A 50 -9.59 -1.00 -2.81
CA SER A 50 -10.27 -0.22 -3.84
C SER A 50 -9.38 0.89 -4.40
N GLU A 51 -8.55 1.48 -3.55
CA GLU A 51 -7.63 2.54 -3.93
C GLU A 51 -6.41 2.06 -4.71
N ASP A 52 -6.11 0.75 -4.74
CA ASP A 52 -5.00 0.20 -5.52
C ASP A 52 -5.17 0.46 -7.02
N LYS A 53 -6.41 0.57 -7.50
CA LYS A 53 -6.72 1.00 -8.86
C LYS A 53 -6.21 2.42 -9.15
N VAL A 54 -6.31 3.32 -8.16
CA VAL A 54 -5.83 4.71 -8.27
C VAL A 54 -4.31 4.74 -8.12
N ARG A 55 -3.75 3.97 -7.17
CA ARG A 55 -2.29 3.85 -7.01
C ARG A 55 -1.62 3.31 -8.28
N ALA A 56 -2.20 2.31 -8.93
CA ALA A 56 -1.70 1.75 -10.18
C ALA A 56 -1.61 2.83 -11.28
N LYS A 57 -2.70 3.57 -11.51
CA LYS A 57 -2.73 4.69 -12.47
C LYS A 57 -1.74 5.79 -12.11
N PHE A 58 -1.62 6.13 -10.82
CA PHE A 58 -0.65 7.11 -10.35
C PHE A 58 0.79 6.70 -10.67
N TYR A 59 1.18 5.46 -10.37
CA TYR A 59 2.54 4.98 -10.63
C TYR A 59 2.83 4.76 -12.12
N GLU A 60 1.82 4.42 -12.91
CA GLU A 60 1.93 4.40 -14.38
C GLU A 60 2.25 5.80 -14.93
N GLN A 61 1.53 6.82 -14.46
CA GLN A 61 1.64 8.19 -14.99
C GLN A 61 2.81 9.00 -14.41
N TYR A 62 3.07 8.90 -13.10
CA TYR A 62 4.03 9.75 -12.39
C TYR A 62 5.25 8.99 -11.83
N GLY A 63 5.13 7.67 -11.65
CA GLY A 63 6.15 6.85 -11.00
C GLY A 63 6.36 7.21 -9.52
N THR A 64 7.51 6.84 -8.96
CA THR A 64 7.82 6.99 -7.52
C THR A 64 8.00 8.45 -7.08
N GLY A 65 8.27 9.35 -8.03
CA GLY A 65 8.56 10.76 -7.73
C GLY A 65 9.93 10.98 -7.07
N PRO A 66 10.26 12.24 -6.74
CA PRO A 66 11.58 12.60 -6.20
C PRO A 66 11.71 12.38 -4.68
N ARG A 67 10.58 12.26 -3.96
CA ARG A 67 10.58 12.12 -2.50
C ARG A 67 10.65 10.63 -2.13
N PRO A 68 11.70 10.18 -1.42
CA PRO A 68 11.79 8.80 -0.99
C PRO A 68 10.73 8.47 0.06
N LEU A 69 10.33 7.20 0.11
CA LEU A 69 9.45 6.67 1.14
C LEU A 69 10.24 6.47 2.43
N ASP A 70 9.73 7.01 3.54
CA ASP A 70 10.32 6.81 4.87
C ASP A 70 9.51 5.79 5.66
N LEU A 71 9.93 4.52 5.56
CA LEU A 71 9.26 3.39 6.22
C LEU A 71 9.53 3.32 7.73
N SER A 72 10.42 4.17 8.27
CA SER A 72 10.67 4.24 9.72
C SER A 72 9.55 4.97 10.47
N LYS A 73 8.81 5.82 9.76
CA LYS A 73 7.69 6.60 10.31
C LYS A 73 6.38 5.90 10.03
N VAL A 74 5.67 5.51 11.09
CA VAL A 74 4.36 4.84 11.02
C VAL A 74 3.32 5.69 10.26
N ASN A 75 3.37 7.01 10.43
CA ASN A 75 2.41 7.94 9.82
C ASN A 75 2.99 8.67 8.60
N PHE A 76 3.91 8.03 7.86
CA PHE A 76 4.45 8.64 6.65
C PHE A 76 3.40 8.67 5.54
N ILE A 77 3.03 9.87 5.11
CA ILE A 77 2.11 10.06 3.99
C ILE A 77 2.92 10.32 2.71
N SER A 78 2.89 9.34 1.80
CA SER A 78 3.54 9.44 0.49
C SER A 78 2.80 10.41 -0.43
N THR A 79 3.46 10.87 -1.50
CA THR A 79 2.81 11.69 -2.55
C THR A 79 1.65 10.94 -3.20
N CYS A 80 1.83 9.64 -3.46
CA CYS A 80 0.76 8.77 -3.95
C CYS A 80 -0.41 8.68 -2.95
N GLN A 81 -0.14 8.58 -1.65
CA GLN A 81 -1.19 8.55 -0.64
C GLN A 81 -1.97 9.87 -0.58
N ARG A 82 -1.28 11.03 -0.60
CA ARG A 82 -1.96 12.34 -0.70
C ARG A 82 -2.85 12.44 -1.93
N PHE A 83 -2.40 11.88 -3.05
CA PHE A 83 -3.19 11.84 -4.28
C PHE A 83 -4.44 10.98 -4.12
N VAL A 84 -4.31 9.79 -3.53
CA VAL A 84 -5.45 8.92 -3.24
C VAL A 84 -6.45 9.60 -2.31
N ASP A 85 -5.98 10.20 -1.22
CA ASP A 85 -6.85 10.88 -0.24
C ASP A 85 -7.65 11.99 -0.92
N ARG A 86 -6.96 12.85 -1.69
CA ARG A 86 -7.61 13.93 -2.44
C ARG A 86 -8.57 13.43 -3.51
N TYR A 87 -8.23 12.34 -4.20
CA TYR A 87 -9.11 11.70 -5.18
C TYR A 87 -10.40 11.19 -4.52
N MET A 88 -10.29 10.56 -3.34
CA MET A 88 -11.45 10.04 -2.63
C MET A 88 -12.33 11.14 -2.06
N GLU A 89 -11.75 12.23 -1.55
CA GLU A 89 -12.49 13.43 -1.17
C GLU A 89 -13.30 13.98 -2.34
N LEU A 90 -12.68 14.22 -3.49
CA LEU A 90 -13.37 14.74 -4.67
C LEU A 90 -14.44 13.76 -5.20
N LYS A 91 -14.16 12.45 -5.15
CA LYS A 91 -15.12 11.40 -5.53
C LYS A 91 -16.37 11.40 -4.66
N SER A 92 -16.23 11.72 -3.37
CA SER A 92 -17.36 11.76 -2.44
C SER A 92 -18.32 12.92 -2.70
N HIS A 93 -17.82 14.02 -3.28
CA HIS A 93 -18.59 15.24 -3.51
C HIS A 93 -19.15 15.35 -4.93
N ASN A 94 -18.55 14.65 -5.90
CA ASN A 94 -18.87 14.77 -7.32
C ASN A 94 -19.11 13.40 -7.99
N GLU A 95 -20.16 13.32 -8.80
CA GLU A 95 -20.47 12.16 -9.65
C GLU A 95 -19.76 12.27 -11.02
N GLN A 96 -18.48 12.61 -11.02
CA GLN A 96 -17.69 12.73 -12.24
C GLN A 96 -17.13 11.37 -12.69
N TYR A 97 -16.82 11.26 -14.00
CA TYR A 97 -16.10 10.11 -14.54
C TYR A 97 -14.67 10.03 -13.99
N ASP A 98 -14.21 8.80 -13.69
CA ASP A 98 -12.91 8.52 -13.05
C ASP A 98 -11.69 9.14 -13.76
N THR A 99 -11.77 9.39 -15.08
CA THR A 99 -10.69 10.04 -15.86
C THR A 99 -10.60 11.54 -15.59
N ALA A 100 -11.72 12.25 -15.64
CA ALA A 100 -11.78 13.69 -15.36
C ALA A 100 -11.38 13.97 -13.90
N LEU A 101 -11.89 13.14 -12.98
CA LEU A 101 -11.59 13.23 -11.56
C LEU A 101 -10.09 13.06 -11.26
N PHE A 102 -9.41 12.16 -11.97
CA PHE A 102 -7.97 11.95 -11.82
C PHE A 102 -7.16 13.18 -12.24
N GLU A 103 -7.53 13.83 -13.34
CA GLU A 103 -6.87 15.06 -13.80
C GLU A 103 -7.14 16.24 -12.86
N GLU A 104 -8.37 16.39 -12.37
CA GLU A 104 -8.75 17.41 -11.39
C GLU A 104 -7.95 17.26 -10.09
N THR A 105 -7.81 16.02 -9.61
CA THR A 105 -6.99 15.70 -8.44
C THR A 105 -5.54 16.13 -8.66
N GLY A 106 -4.95 15.84 -9.81
CA GLY A 106 -3.59 16.26 -10.14
C GLY A 106 -3.42 17.78 -10.16
N LYS A 107 -4.41 18.51 -10.69
CA LYS A 107 -4.41 19.99 -10.68
C LYS A 107 -4.51 20.55 -9.27
N ALA A 108 -5.36 19.98 -8.41
CA ALA A 108 -5.51 20.40 -7.03
C ALA A 108 -4.19 20.22 -6.24
N LEU A 109 -3.51 19.09 -6.37
CA LEU A 109 -2.24 18.87 -5.68
C LEU A 109 -1.10 19.77 -6.18
N LEU A 110 -1.12 20.16 -7.47
CA LEU A 110 -0.17 21.14 -8.00
C LEU A 110 -0.42 22.53 -7.41
N GLN A 111 -1.68 22.92 -7.19
CA GLN A 111 -2.03 24.16 -6.49
C GLN A 111 -1.57 24.14 -5.02
N ASP A 112 -1.60 22.98 -4.38
CA ASP A 112 -1.07 22.76 -3.03
C ASP A 112 0.47 22.72 -2.97
N GLY A 113 1.15 22.91 -4.10
CA GLY A 113 2.61 22.94 -4.21
C GLY A 113 3.28 21.56 -4.22
N ILE A 114 2.52 20.48 -4.48
CA ILE A 114 3.08 19.13 -4.60
C ILE A 114 3.62 18.92 -6.02
N VAL A 115 4.89 18.54 -6.12
CA VAL A 115 5.54 18.26 -7.40
C VAL A 115 5.09 16.91 -7.97
N LEU A 116 4.41 16.94 -9.12
CA LEU A 116 4.02 15.76 -9.90
C LEU A 116 4.75 15.77 -11.25
N ARG A 117 5.66 14.81 -11.47
CA ARG A 117 6.41 14.68 -12.73
C ARG A 117 5.85 13.53 -13.55
N ARG A 118 5.28 13.81 -14.73
CA ARG A 118 4.81 12.76 -15.64
C ARG A 118 6.00 11.98 -16.22
N ARG A 119 5.85 10.66 -16.27
CA ARG A 119 6.82 9.75 -16.89
C ARG A 119 6.83 10.00 -18.41
N GLY A 120 8.01 10.19 -18.99
CA GLY A 120 8.17 10.38 -20.45
C GLY A 120 8.01 11.83 -20.96
N PHE A 121 7.67 12.81 -20.13
CA PHE A 121 7.62 14.22 -20.52
C PHE A 121 8.66 15.06 -19.76
N PRO A 122 9.27 16.09 -20.39
CA PRO A 122 10.15 17.03 -19.70
C PRO A 122 9.37 17.78 -18.61
N VAL A 123 10.07 18.24 -17.58
CA VAL A 123 9.48 18.96 -16.44
C VAL A 123 8.76 20.19 -16.96
N VAL A 124 7.43 20.21 -16.88
CA VAL A 124 6.64 21.41 -17.15
C VAL A 124 6.66 22.22 -15.86
N ASP A 125 7.63 23.13 -15.77
CA ASP A 125 7.69 24.09 -14.68
C ASP A 125 6.57 25.12 -14.89
N SER A 126 5.83 25.42 -13.83
CA SER A 126 4.62 26.28 -13.86
C SER A 126 4.90 27.75 -14.19
N LEU A 127 6.13 28.11 -14.55
CA LEU A 127 6.61 29.47 -14.75
C LEU A 127 6.89 29.89 -16.20
N GLN A 128 6.52 29.11 -17.22
CA GLN A 128 6.65 29.55 -18.62
C GLN A 128 5.42 29.26 -19.47
N VAL A 129 4.33 29.99 -19.23
CA VAL A 129 3.36 30.30 -20.29
C VAL A 129 3.78 31.65 -20.88
N LYS A 130 4.73 31.65 -21.82
CA LYS A 130 4.91 32.78 -22.73
C LYS A 130 4.22 32.44 -24.05
N VAL A 131 3.14 33.19 -24.29
CA VAL A 131 2.40 33.33 -25.54
C VAL A 131 3.38 33.44 -26.71
N VAL A 132 3.29 32.49 -27.65
CA VAL A 132 3.88 32.66 -28.99
C VAL A 132 2.71 32.76 -29.96
N ALA A 133 2.62 33.94 -30.56
CA ALA A 133 1.58 34.41 -31.45
C ALA A 133 1.57 33.69 -32.81
N GLU A 134 0.39 33.55 -33.39
CA GLU A 134 0.15 33.16 -34.78
C GLU A 134 0.85 34.13 -35.77
N PRO A 135 1.51 33.65 -36.83
CA PRO A 135 1.83 34.48 -37.97
C PRO A 135 0.60 34.61 -38.88
N ARG A 136 0.16 35.86 -39.03
CA ARG A 136 -0.85 36.32 -39.99
C ARG A 136 -0.50 35.91 -41.42
N SER A 137 -1.54 35.51 -42.14
CA SER A 137 -1.57 35.37 -43.60
C SER A 137 -1.21 36.67 -44.32
N VAL A 138 -0.31 36.56 -45.30
CA VAL A 138 -0.13 37.51 -46.40
C VAL A 138 -0.08 36.58 -47.62
N GLY A 139 -0.98 36.62 -48.57
CA GLY A 139 -1.44 37.75 -49.38
C GLY A 139 -1.13 37.36 -50.83
#